data_AF-A0A2E8P8I7-F1
#
_entry.id   AF-A0A2E8P8I7-F1
#
_cell.length_a   1.000
_cell.length_b   1.000
_cell.length_c   1.000
_cell.angle_alpha   90.00
_cell.angle_beta   90.00
_cell.angle_gamma   90.00
#
_symmetry.space_group_name_H-M   'P 1'
#
loop_
_entity.id
_entity.type
_entity.pdbx_description
1 polymer ?
#
loop_
_entity_poly.entity_id
_entity_poly.type
_entity_poly.pdbx_seq_one_letter_code
_entity_poly.pdbx_strand_id
1 'polypeptide(L)'
;MIWPAVIVGSLGAYVLKLSGYVIPERVLDNPRLRQLTTILPIALLAALVGVQTFSTGDAVQVDARVAGLAAAIVALALRAPFLVVILVAAATAAVLRGAGLAP
;
A
#
# COMPACT_ATOMS: atom_id res chain seq x y z
N MET A 1 24.71 -5.23 6.07
CA MET A 1 25.39 -5.03 4.78
C MET A 1 24.34 -4.63 3.73
N ILE A 2 24.13 -3.33 3.49
CA ILE A 2 22.98 -2.82 2.71
C ILE A 2 23.24 -2.74 1.20
N TRP A 3 24.51 -2.56 0.81
CA TRP A 3 24.93 -2.39 -0.59
C TRP A 3 24.54 -3.56 -1.52
N PRO A 4 24.66 -4.84 -1.15
CA PRO A 4 24.21 -5.94 -1.99
C PRO A 4 22.70 -5.90 -2.26
N ALA A 5 21.89 -5.59 -1.23
CA ALA A 5 20.45 -5.48 -1.37
C ALA A 5 20.04 -4.33 -2.30
N VAL A 6 20.73 -3.19 -2.21
CA VAL A 6 20.51 -2.04 -3.10
C VAL A 6 20.86 -2.39 -4.54
N ILE A 7 22.00 -3.05 -4.77
CA ILE A 7 22.43 -3.46 -6.12
C ILE A 7 21.45 -4.48 -6.71
N VAL A 8 21.05 -5.49 -5.94
CA VAL A 8 20.08 -6.51 -6.38
C VAL A 8 18.72 -5.88 -6.68
N GLY A 9 18.21 -5.00 -5.81
CA GLY A 9 16.94 -4.31 -6.04
C GLY A 9 16.97 -3.42 -7.28
N SER A 10 18.07 -2.69 -7.48
CA SER A 10 18.26 -1.83 -8.67
C SER A 10 18.33 -2.66 -9.95
N LEU A 11 19.07 -3.77 -9.94
CA LEU A 11 19.19 -4.67 -11.08
C LEU A 11 17.84 -5.34 -11.40
N GLY A 12 17.11 -5.77 -10.38
CA GLY A 12 15.77 -6.35 -10.53
C GLY A 12 14.78 -5.37 -11.15
N ALA A 13 14.77 -4.11 -10.69
CA ALA A 13 13.94 -3.06 -11.28
C ALA A 13 14.31 -2.79 -12.75
N TYR A 14 15.61 -2.81 -13.08
CA TYR A 14 16.09 -2.63 -14.44
C TYR A 14 15.66 -3.78 -15.37
N VAL A 15 15.82 -5.02 -14.92
CA VAL A 15 15.38 -6.21 -15.67
C VAL A 15 13.88 -6.16 -15.91
N LEU A 16 13.07 -5.81 -14.90
CA LEU A 16 11.62 -5.67 -15.04
C LEU A 16 11.24 -4.64 -16.12
N LYS A 17 11.95 -3.50 -16.16
CA LYS A 17 11.74 -2.46 -17.18
C LYS A 17 12.13 -2.95 -18.57
N LEU A 18 13.24 -3.69 -18.68
CA LEU A 18 13.69 -4.28 -19.94
C LEU A 18 12.71 -5.35 -20.44
N SER A 19 12.19 -6.19 -19.55
CA SER A 19 11.15 -7.17 -19.88
C SER A 19 9.90 -6.47 -20.44
N GLY A 20 9.48 -5.35 -19.88
CA GLY A 20 8.39 -4.52 -20.42
C GLY A 20 8.62 -4.01 -21.85
N TYR A 21 9.88 -3.74 -22.22
CA TYR A 21 10.25 -3.26 -23.55
C TYR A 21 10.34 -4.39 -24.60
N VAL A 22 10.70 -5.60 -24.17
CA VAL A 22 10.87 -6.76 -25.05
C VAL A 22 9.54 -7.50 -25.28
N ILE A 23 8.50 -7.26 -24.48
CA ILE A 23 7.18 -7.87 -24.67
C ILE A 23 6.54 -7.32 -25.96
N PRO A 24 6.27 -8.18 -26.96
CA PRO A 24 5.63 -7.76 -28.20
C PRO A 24 4.17 -7.38 -27.99
N GLU A 25 3.70 -6.35 -28.70
CA GLU A 25 2.33 -5.79 -28.63
C GLU A 25 1.22 -6.86 -28.76
N ARG A 26 1.50 -7.94 -29.48
CA ARG A 26 0.61 -9.09 -29.68
C ARG A 26 0.23 -9.82 -28.38
N VAL A 27 1.05 -9.72 -27.34
CA VAL A 27 0.78 -10.30 -26.00
C VAL A 27 -0.04 -9.31 -25.15
N LEU A 28 0.08 -8.01 -25.44
CA LEU A 28 -0.61 -6.92 -24.73
C LEU A 28 -2.08 -6.76 -25.13
N ASP A 29 -2.44 -7.23 -26.33
CA ASP A 29 -3.82 -7.24 -26.85
C ASP A 29 -4.74 -8.24 -26.14
N ASN A 30 -4.22 -9.01 -25.18
CA ASN A 30 -5.00 -9.95 -24.42
C ASN A 30 -5.87 -9.17 -23.40
N PRO A 31 -7.22 -9.23 -23.49
CA PRO A 31 -8.11 -8.41 -22.66
C PRO A 31 -7.89 -8.61 -21.15
N ARG A 32 -7.44 -9.80 -20.74
CA ARG A 32 -7.07 -10.11 -19.35
C ARG A 32 -5.86 -9.32 -18.85
N LEU A 33 -4.84 -9.14 -19.70
CA LEU A 33 -3.62 -8.41 -19.34
C LEU A 33 -3.90 -6.91 -19.17
N ARG A 34 -4.74 -6.34 -20.05
CA ARG A 34 -5.23 -4.96 -19.93
C ARG A 34 -6.03 -4.73 -18.64
N GLN A 35 -6.85 -5.70 -18.25
CA GLN A 35 -7.62 -5.59 -17.01
C GLN A 35 -6.70 -5.68 -15.78
N LEU A 36 -5.73 -6.59 -15.81
CA LEU A 36 -4.70 -6.75 -14.76
C LEU A 36 -3.87 -5.48 -14.58
N THR A 37 -3.37 -4.86 -15.65
CA THR A 37 -2.58 -3.62 -15.56
C THR A 37 -3.40 -2.44 -15.04
N THR A 38 -4.71 -2.43 -15.28
CA THR A 38 -5.63 -1.39 -14.75
C THR A 38 -5.85 -1.55 -13.25
N ILE A 39 -5.96 -2.77 -12.73
CA ILE A 39 -6.18 -3.02 -11.29
C ILE A 39 -4.88 -3.08 -10.48
N LEU A 40 -3.73 -3.28 -11.14
CA LEU A 40 -2.41 -3.41 -10.52
C LEU A 40 -2.09 -2.28 -9.54
N PRO A 41 -2.28 -0.98 -9.89
CA PRO A 41 -1.99 0.12 -8.97
C PRO A 41 -2.83 0.06 -7.70
N ILE A 42 -4.14 -0.21 -7.84
CA ILE A 42 -5.06 -0.30 -6.71
C ILE A 42 -4.72 -1.50 -5.83
N ALA A 43 -4.42 -2.66 -6.44
CA ALA A 43 -4.03 -3.87 -5.72
C ALA A 43 -2.71 -3.67 -4.94
N LEU A 44 -1.71 -3.02 -5.55
CA LEU A 44 -0.45 -2.69 -4.89
C LEU A 44 -0.65 -1.69 -3.75
N LEU A 45 -1.44 -0.64 -3.95
CA LEU A 45 -1.76 0.31 -2.88
C LEU A 45 -2.51 -0.37 -1.73
N ALA A 46 -3.47 -1.25 -2.03
CA ALA A 46 -4.19 -2.02 -1.01
C ALA A 46 -3.27 -2.97 -0.23
N ALA A 47 -2.38 -3.69 -0.93
CA ALA A 47 -1.37 -4.54 -0.31
C ALA A 47 -0.40 -3.71 0.55
N LEU A 48 0.05 -2.55 0.06
CA LEU A 48 0.92 -1.63 0.80
C LEU A 48 0.23 -1.12 2.06
N VAL A 49 -1.03 -0.70 1.99
CA VAL A 49 -1.81 -0.29 3.15
C VAL A 49 -1.94 -1.44 4.14
N GLY A 50 -2.23 -2.66 3.68
CA GLY A 50 -2.25 -3.86 4.52
C GLY A 50 -0.92 -4.06 5.24
N VAL A 51 0.19 -4.14 4.50
CA VAL A 51 1.52 -4.35 5.06
C VAL A 51 1.92 -3.21 5.99
N GLN A 52 1.68 -1.94 5.66
CA GLN A 52 2.01 -0.81 6.54
C GLN A 52 1.13 -0.70 7.78
N THR A 53 -0.09 -1.26 7.73
CA THR A 53 -0.96 -1.36 8.91
C THR A 53 -0.48 -2.46 9.85
N PHE A 54 -0.05 -3.60 9.28
CA PHE A 54 0.33 -4.79 10.06
C PHE A 54 1.83 -4.93 10.34
N SER A 55 2.70 -4.13 9.70
CA SER A 55 4.16 -4.19 9.83
C SER A 55 4.72 -2.85 10.32
N THR A 56 5.40 -2.88 11.46
CA THR A 56 6.25 -1.77 11.92
C THR A 56 7.59 -2.34 12.38
N GLY A 57 8.67 -2.02 11.65
CA GLY A 57 10.06 -2.20 12.07
C GLY A 57 10.53 -3.63 12.24
N ASP A 58 10.05 -4.32 13.28
CA ASP A 58 10.44 -5.69 13.66
C ASP A 58 9.44 -6.37 14.64
N ALA A 59 8.30 -5.75 15.00
CA ALA A 59 7.35 -6.33 15.95
C ALA A 59 5.89 -6.16 15.52
N VAL A 60 5.12 -7.25 15.58
CA VAL A 60 3.66 -7.24 15.40
C VAL A 60 3.03 -6.73 16.70
N GLN A 61 2.90 -5.41 16.82
CA GLN A 61 2.05 -4.80 17.84
C GLN A 61 0.73 -4.39 17.19
N VAL A 62 -0.39 -4.73 17.85
CA VAL A 62 -1.73 -4.27 17.47
C VAL A 62 -1.84 -2.79 17.86
N ASP A 63 -1.20 -1.94 17.06
CA ASP A 63 -1.03 -0.52 17.35
C ASP A 63 -2.16 0.31 16.73
N ALA A 64 -2.30 1.56 17.18
CA ALA A 64 -3.32 2.57 16.83
C ALA A 64 -3.67 2.70 15.33
N ARG A 65 -2.82 2.19 14.45
CA ARG A 65 -3.02 2.10 13.00
C ARG A 65 -4.17 1.18 12.61
N VAL A 66 -4.38 0.06 13.31
CA VAL A 66 -5.51 -0.86 13.03
C VAL A 66 -6.83 -0.19 13.38
N ALA A 67 -6.88 0.52 14.51
CA ALA A 67 -8.04 1.31 14.91
C ALA A 67 -8.31 2.49 13.95
N GLY A 68 -7.27 3.19 13.49
CA GLY A 68 -7.38 4.22 12.47
C GLY A 68 -7.85 3.69 11.10
N LEU A 69 -7.36 2.51 10.69
CA LEU A 69 -7.82 1.83 9.48
C LEU A 69 -9.28 1.40 9.61
N ALA A 70 -9.69 0.82 10.74
CA ALA A 70 -11.08 0.46 11.00
C ALA A 70 -12.01 1.68 10.94
N ALA A 71 -11.61 2.80 11.54
CA ALA A 71 -12.36 4.05 11.47
C ALA A 71 -12.46 4.59 10.02
N ALA A 72 -11.38 4.49 9.24
CA ALA A 72 -11.37 4.87 7.83
C ALA A 72 -12.32 3.98 6.99
N ILE A 73 -12.33 2.67 7.23
CA ILE A 73 -13.23 1.72 6.57
C ILE A 73 -14.70 2.06 6.88
N VAL A 74 -15.01 2.39 8.14
CA VAL A 74 -16.36 2.83 8.53
C VAL A 74 -16.74 4.14 7.84
N ALA A 75 -15.86 5.14 7.83
CA ALA A 75 -16.12 6.41 7.15
C ALA A 75 -16.33 6.24 5.63
N LEU A 76 -15.59 5.32 5.01
CA LEU A 76 -15.73 4.98 3.59
C LEU A 76 -17.07 4.25 3.32
N ALA A 77 -17.50 3.36 4.22
CA ALA A 77 -18.79 2.68 4.13
C ALA A 77 -19.98 3.65 4.19
N LEU A 78 -19.83 4.77 4.91
CA LEU A 78 -20.79 5.88 4.93
C LEU A 78 -20.77 6.77 3.66
N ARG A 79 -19.99 6.41 2.62
CA ARG A 79 -19.79 7.22 1.40
C ARG A 79 -19.29 8.65 1.67
N ALA A 80 -18.48 8.85 2.71
CA ALA A 80 -17.86 10.15 2.96
C ALA A 80 -16.83 10.50 1.86
N PRO A 81 -16.68 11.79 1.50
CA PRO A 81 -15.67 12.22 0.53
C PRO A 81 -14.25 11.88 1.03
N PHE A 82 -13.35 11.53 0.12
CA PHE A 82 -12.01 10.99 0.43
C PHE A 82 -11.22 11.81 1.45
N LEU A 83 -11.34 13.15 1.40
CA LEU A 83 -10.70 14.07 2.34
C LEU A 83 -11.17 13.85 3.79
N VAL A 84 -12.47 13.59 3.99
CA VAL A 84 -13.06 13.33 5.30
C VAL A 84 -12.56 12.00 5.85
N VAL A 85 -12.42 10.98 5.00
CA VAL A 85 -11.86 9.68 5.40
C VAL A 85 -10.41 9.83 5.90
N ILE A 86 -9.57 10.60 5.19
CA ILE A 86 -8.20 10.88 5.63
C ILE A 86 -8.17 11.64 6.95
N LEU A 87 -9.00 12.66 7.11
CA LEU A 87 -9.09 13.45 8.33
C LEU A 87 -9.50 12.59 9.53
N VAL A 88 -10.51 11.73 9.38
CA VAL A 88 -10.96 10.81 10.44
C VAL A 88 -9.85 9.83 10.82
N ALA A 89 -9.15 9.25 9.84
CA ALA A 89 -8.04 8.33 10.07
C ALA A 89 -6.86 9.02 10.78
N ALA A 90 -6.49 10.22 10.33
CA ALA A 90 -5.41 11.01 10.91
C ALA A 90 -5.76 11.46 12.34
N ALA A 91 -6.99 11.90 12.57
CA ALA A 91 -7.48 12.32 13.88
C ALA A 91 -7.53 11.15 14.86
N THR A 92 -8.04 9.97 14.46
CA THR A 92 -8.03 8.78 15.32
C THR A 92 -6.62 8.34 15.66
N ALA A 93 -5.70 8.31 14.68
CA ALA A 93 -4.29 8.01 14.93
C ALA A 93 -3.63 9.04 15.87
N ALA A 94 -3.91 10.33 15.70
CA ALA A 94 -3.37 11.40 16.54
C ALA A 94 -3.91 11.34 17.98
N VAL A 95 -5.20 11.07 18.16
CA VAL A 95 -5.82 10.93 19.49
C VAL A 95 -5.27 9.71 20.22
N LEU A 96 -5.14 8.57 19.53
CA LEU A 96 -4.59 7.35 20.13
C LEU A 96 -3.11 7.51 20.51
N ARG A 97 -2.33 8.21 19.67
CA ARG A 97 -0.91 8.50 19.95
C ARG A 97 -0.74 9.55 21.05
N GLY A 98 -1.63 10.54 21.12
CA GLY A 98 -1.65 11.57 22.15
C GLY A 98 -2.14 11.06 23.51
N ALA A 99 -2.99 10.04 23.55
CA ALA A 99 -3.49 9.42 24.78
C ALA A 99 -2.49 8.47 25.47
N GLY A 100 -1.29 8.27 24.90
CA GLY A 100 -0.25 7.43 25.49
C GLY A 100 -0.54 5.93 25.49
N LEU A 101 -1.54 5.48 24.73
CA LEU A 101 -1.91 4.07 24.55
C LEU A 101 -1.13 3.37 23.41
N ALA A 102 -0.22 4.10 22.76
CA ALA A 102 0.58 3.64 21.64
C ALA A 102 2.00 4.26 21.73
N PRO A 103 3.08 3.47 21.81
CA PRO A 103 4.43 3.98 21.64
C PRO A 103 4.73 4.48 20.20
#